data_AF-A0A8C8ZIE6-F1
#
_entry.id   AF-A0A8C8ZIE6-F1
#
_cell.length_a   1.000
_cell.length_b   1.000
_cell.length_c   1.000
_cell.angle_alpha   90.00
_cell.angle_beta   90.00
_cell.angle_gamma   90.00
#
_symmetry.space_group_name_H-M   'P 1'
#
loop_
_entity.id
_entity.type
_entity.pdbx_description
1 polymer ?
#
loop_
_entity_poly.entity_id
_entity_poly.type
_entity_poly.pdbx_seq_one_letter_code
_entity_poly.pdbx_strand_id
1 'polypeptide(L)'
;ETGGAAGLPGRNMKRVLVFLLAVALGHALERGRDYEKDKVCKEFTNLGKDDFTSLSLVLYSRKFPSGTFEQVSQLVKEVVSLTEACCAEGADPDCYDSRTSALSVKSCESDSPFPVHPGTAECCTKEGLERKLCMAALKHPPQEFPTYVEPTNDEICEAFRKDPKGFADQFMYEYSSNYGQAPLPLLVGYTKSYLSMVGSCCTSASPTVCFLKERLQSKHLSLLTTLSNRVCSQYAAYGKEKSRLSHLIKLAQKVPTADLEDILPLAEDITNVLSKCCQSTSEDCMAKELPEYTIKICDNLSTKNSKFGDCCQEKTPMDIFMCTYFMPAAQPPELPDVELPTNKDVCDQGSTKAMDQYTFELSRRTHVPEVFLSKVLEPTLKSLGECCGLGDPTACLKTKGPLLKKELSSFIGKGQELCADYSENTFTEYKKKLAERLRAKLPDATPTELGDLVDKRSDFASKCCSINSPPLYCDSQIDAEMTNVLQ
;
A
#
# COMPACT_ATOMS: atom_id res chain seq x y z
N GLU A 1 70.53 -21.27 28.43
CA GLU A 1 70.34 -22.64 27.91
C GLU A 1 68.97 -22.73 27.25
N THR A 2 68.98 -23.17 25.99
CA THR A 2 67.99 -24.02 25.28
C THR A 2 66.49 -23.82 25.56
N GLY A 3 65.58 -23.64 24.61
CA GLY A 3 65.55 -23.78 23.15
C GLY A 3 64.07 -23.79 22.75
N GLY A 4 63.67 -23.22 21.61
CA GLY A 4 63.23 -24.05 20.48
C GLY A 4 61.78 -23.75 20.09
N ALA A 5 61.55 -23.62 18.79
CA ALA A 5 60.39 -23.01 18.14
C ALA A 5 59.25 -23.97 17.75
N ALA A 6 58.10 -23.36 17.46
CA ALA A 6 57.10 -23.69 16.43
C ALA A 6 56.23 -24.97 16.53
N GLY A 7 54.91 -24.80 16.32
CA GLY A 7 54.06 -25.86 15.76
C GLY A 7 52.55 -25.82 16.12
N LEU A 8 51.74 -25.12 15.30
CA LEU A 8 50.33 -25.37 14.93
C LEU A 8 49.23 -25.56 16.01
N PRO A 9 48.04 -24.96 15.76
CA PRO A 9 46.86 -25.83 15.64
C PRO A 9 46.00 -25.47 14.42
N GLY A 10 46.49 -25.80 13.21
CA GLY A 10 45.73 -25.65 11.95
C GLY A 10 44.56 -26.64 11.77
N ARG A 11 44.18 -27.42 12.79
CA ARG A 11 43.19 -28.50 12.66
C ARG A 11 41.82 -28.22 13.32
N ASN A 12 41.75 -27.34 14.31
CA ASN A 12 40.49 -26.98 14.97
C ASN A 12 39.77 -25.81 14.31
N MET A 13 40.50 -24.83 13.75
CA MET A 13 39.86 -23.66 13.12
C MET A 13 39.18 -24.00 11.79
N LYS A 14 39.68 -25.01 11.04
CA LYS A 14 39.01 -25.54 9.84
C LYS A 14 37.74 -26.32 10.17
N ARG A 15 37.69 -27.08 11.28
CA ARG A 15 36.48 -27.79 11.70
C ARG A 15 35.40 -26.84 12.23
N VAL A 16 35.80 -25.78 12.94
CA VAL A 16 34.89 -24.73 13.41
C VAL A 16 34.38 -23.86 12.25
N LEU A 17 35.21 -23.52 11.27
CA LEU A 17 34.74 -22.82 10.06
C LEU A 17 33.80 -23.69 9.22
N VAL A 18 34.07 -25.00 9.08
CA VAL A 18 33.19 -25.92 8.32
C VAL A 18 31.86 -26.13 9.05
N PHE A 19 31.85 -26.23 10.39
CA PHE A 19 30.61 -26.27 11.17
C PHE A 19 29.86 -24.95 11.15
N LEU A 20 30.54 -23.80 11.18
CA LEU A 20 29.88 -22.48 11.06
C LEU A 20 29.36 -22.22 9.65
N LEU A 21 30.01 -22.73 8.60
CA LEU A 21 29.48 -22.73 7.23
C LEU A 21 28.26 -23.66 7.10
N ALA A 22 28.27 -24.83 7.75
CA ALA A 22 27.10 -25.73 7.78
C ALA A 22 25.93 -25.16 8.62
N VAL A 23 26.21 -24.39 9.68
CA VAL A 23 25.20 -23.73 10.51
C VAL A 23 24.71 -22.42 9.88
N ALA A 24 25.56 -21.70 9.14
CA ALA A 24 25.16 -20.54 8.34
C ALA A 24 24.33 -20.95 7.11
N LEU A 25 24.64 -22.12 6.51
CA LEU A 25 23.78 -22.78 5.52
C LEU A 25 22.52 -23.40 6.15
N GLY A 26 22.54 -23.77 7.44
CA GLY A 26 21.38 -24.29 8.15
C GLY A 26 20.27 -23.25 8.42
N HIS A 27 20.60 -21.95 8.37
CA HIS A 27 19.63 -20.86 8.50
C HIS A 27 19.14 -20.33 7.14
N ALA A 28 19.80 -20.71 6.05
CA ALA A 28 19.20 -20.72 4.72
C ALA A 28 18.65 -22.13 4.48
N LEU A 29 17.54 -22.47 5.16
CA LEU A 29 16.76 -23.64 4.78
C LEU A 29 16.23 -23.34 3.37
N GLU A 30 17.01 -23.63 2.33
CA GLU A 30 16.51 -23.73 0.97
C GLU A 30 15.37 -24.72 1.07
N ARG A 31 14.16 -24.18 0.94
CA ARG A 31 12.92 -24.97 0.94
C ARG A 31 13.15 -26.13 -0.01
N GLY A 32 12.93 -27.36 0.46
CA GLY A 32 13.15 -28.56 -0.37
C GLY A 32 12.39 -28.47 -1.69
N ARG A 33 12.82 -29.24 -2.70
CA ARG A 33 12.26 -29.22 -4.07
C ARG A 33 10.73 -29.22 -4.09
N ASP A 34 10.13 -30.03 -3.22
CA ASP A 34 8.68 -30.25 -3.19
C ASP A 34 7.94 -29.39 -2.15
N TYR A 35 8.58 -28.37 -1.56
CA TYR A 35 8.00 -27.53 -0.49
C TYR A 35 6.63 -26.94 -0.86
N GLU A 36 6.50 -26.37 -2.07
CA GLU A 36 5.23 -25.77 -2.50
C GLU A 36 4.15 -26.84 -2.73
N LYS A 37 4.53 -28.01 -3.28
CA LYS A 37 3.62 -29.15 -3.44
C LYS A 37 3.14 -29.62 -2.06
N ASP A 38 4.04 -29.87 -1.12
CA ASP A 38 3.72 -30.35 0.22
C ASP A 38 2.82 -29.36 0.97
N LYS A 39 3.13 -28.05 0.86
CA LYS A 39 2.31 -26.99 1.45
C LYS A 39 0.89 -27.00 0.88
N VAL A 40 0.75 -27.00 -0.44
CA VAL A 40 -0.56 -26.96 -1.12
C VAL A 40 -1.34 -28.25 -0.84
N CYS A 41 -0.72 -29.42 -0.89
CA CYS A 41 -1.38 -30.69 -0.57
C CYS A 41 -1.84 -30.76 0.89
N LYS A 42 -1.04 -30.22 1.82
CA LYS A 42 -1.43 -30.10 3.24
C LYS A 42 -2.61 -29.15 3.41
N GLU A 43 -2.60 -27.99 2.77
CA GLU A 43 -3.72 -27.04 2.80
C GLU A 43 -4.99 -27.65 2.20
N PHE A 44 -4.89 -28.31 1.04
CA PHE A 44 -6.01 -29.00 0.38
C PHE A 44 -6.61 -30.09 1.26
N THR A 45 -5.76 -30.91 1.90
CA THR A 45 -6.20 -31.98 2.79
C THR A 45 -6.89 -31.43 4.04
N ASN A 46 -6.34 -30.36 4.62
CA ASN A 46 -6.87 -29.78 5.86
C ASN A 46 -8.20 -29.05 5.65
N LEU A 47 -8.35 -28.34 4.53
CA LEU A 47 -9.54 -27.54 4.22
C LEU A 47 -10.63 -28.38 3.53
N GLY A 48 -10.24 -29.37 2.73
CA GLY A 48 -11.12 -30.01 1.77
C GLY A 48 -11.32 -29.14 0.51
N LYS A 49 -11.93 -29.76 -0.51
CA LYS A 49 -12.01 -29.18 -1.87
C LYS A 49 -12.75 -27.85 -1.93
N ASP A 50 -13.88 -27.72 -1.25
CA ASP A 50 -14.74 -26.53 -1.35
C ASP A 50 -14.13 -25.31 -0.65
N ASP A 51 -13.61 -25.48 0.57
CA ASP A 51 -12.91 -24.40 1.29
C ASP A 51 -11.58 -24.04 0.62
N PHE A 52 -10.86 -25.02 0.05
CA PHE A 52 -9.67 -24.74 -0.76
C PHE A 52 -10.01 -23.98 -2.06
N THR A 53 -11.16 -24.28 -2.68
CA THR A 53 -11.65 -23.54 -3.85
C THR A 53 -11.95 -22.09 -3.47
N SER A 54 -12.63 -21.87 -2.35
CA SER A 54 -12.95 -20.53 -1.84
C SER A 54 -11.68 -19.74 -1.49
N LEU A 55 -10.72 -20.37 -0.81
CA LEU A 55 -9.40 -19.78 -0.52
C LEU A 55 -8.67 -19.40 -1.81
N SER A 56 -8.67 -20.30 -2.80
CA SER A 56 -8.05 -20.06 -4.10
C SER A 56 -8.71 -18.89 -4.82
N LEU A 57 -10.04 -18.78 -4.77
CA LEU A 57 -10.77 -17.67 -5.38
C LEU A 57 -10.37 -16.33 -4.76
N VAL A 58 -10.34 -16.23 -3.43
CA VAL A 58 -9.86 -15.02 -2.73
C VAL A 58 -8.41 -14.72 -3.11
N LEU A 59 -7.52 -15.73 -3.08
CA LEU A 59 -6.09 -15.60 -3.37
C LEU A 59 -5.82 -15.11 -4.79
N TYR A 60 -6.48 -15.67 -5.80
CA TYR A 60 -6.25 -15.31 -7.19
C TYR A 60 -6.95 -14.01 -7.58
N SER A 61 -8.10 -13.69 -6.97
CA SER A 61 -8.78 -12.39 -7.16
C SER A 61 -7.93 -11.24 -6.64
N ARG A 62 -7.33 -11.37 -5.44
CA ARG A 62 -6.36 -10.36 -4.94
C ARG A 62 -5.07 -10.32 -5.75
N LYS A 63 -4.64 -11.48 -6.29
CA LYS A 63 -3.42 -11.55 -7.09
C LYS A 63 -3.62 -10.85 -8.42
N PHE A 64 -4.80 -10.92 -9.01
CA PHE A 64 -5.14 -10.34 -10.31
C PHE A 64 -6.32 -9.35 -10.19
N PRO A 65 -6.13 -8.18 -9.55
CA PRO A 65 -7.20 -7.19 -9.35
C PRO A 65 -7.85 -6.70 -10.64
N SER A 66 -7.18 -6.80 -11.79
CA SER A 66 -7.71 -6.43 -13.11
C SER A 66 -8.27 -7.62 -13.92
N GLY A 67 -8.19 -8.85 -13.39
CA GLY A 67 -8.74 -10.04 -14.04
C GLY A 67 -10.27 -10.06 -13.96
N THR A 68 -10.94 -10.55 -14.99
CA THR A 68 -12.40 -10.76 -14.97
C THR A 68 -12.79 -11.92 -14.07
N PHE A 69 -14.06 -11.97 -13.65
CA PHE A 69 -14.59 -13.08 -12.84
C PHE A 69 -14.40 -14.42 -13.54
N GLU A 70 -14.67 -14.47 -14.84
CA GLU A 70 -14.55 -15.67 -15.67
C GLU A 70 -13.11 -16.16 -15.74
N GLN A 71 -12.16 -15.24 -15.96
CA GLN A 71 -10.74 -15.57 -16.04
C GLN A 71 -10.21 -16.12 -14.71
N VAL A 72 -10.51 -15.44 -13.60
CA VAL A 72 -10.08 -15.87 -12.26
C VAL A 72 -10.73 -17.21 -11.91
N SER A 73 -12.03 -17.38 -12.16
CA SER A 73 -12.75 -18.63 -11.90
C SER A 73 -12.18 -19.80 -12.72
N GLN A 74 -11.83 -19.56 -13.99
CA GLN A 74 -11.21 -20.58 -14.83
C GLN A 74 -9.80 -20.96 -14.34
N LEU A 75 -9.01 -20.00 -13.89
CA LEU A 75 -7.71 -20.27 -13.26
C LEU A 75 -7.88 -21.11 -11.98
N VAL A 76 -8.78 -20.71 -11.09
CA VAL A 76 -9.08 -21.41 -9.84
C VAL A 76 -9.49 -22.85 -10.13
N LYS A 77 -10.38 -23.06 -11.10
CA LYS A 77 -10.82 -24.40 -11.51
C LYS A 77 -9.65 -25.30 -11.91
N GLU A 78 -8.70 -24.79 -12.67
CA GLU A 78 -7.54 -25.58 -13.08
C GLU A 78 -6.56 -25.83 -11.93
N VAL A 79 -6.37 -24.86 -11.03
CA VAL A 79 -5.54 -25.00 -9.82
C VAL A 79 -6.13 -26.02 -8.84
N VAL A 80 -7.45 -26.01 -8.65
CA VAL A 80 -8.12 -27.01 -7.81
C VAL A 80 -8.03 -28.39 -8.45
N SER A 81 -8.24 -28.49 -9.78
CA SER A 81 -8.16 -29.76 -10.50
C SER A 81 -6.75 -30.38 -10.47
N LEU A 82 -5.69 -29.59 -10.67
CA LEU A 82 -4.33 -30.11 -10.58
C LEU A 82 -3.97 -30.48 -9.14
N THR A 83 -4.42 -29.72 -8.15
CA THR A 83 -4.15 -29.99 -6.73
C THR A 83 -4.78 -31.32 -6.34
N GLU A 84 -6.06 -31.53 -6.67
CA GLU A 84 -6.77 -32.78 -6.41
C GLU A 84 -6.07 -33.99 -7.05
N ALA A 85 -5.63 -33.87 -8.30
CA ALA A 85 -4.96 -34.96 -9.01
C ALA A 85 -3.54 -35.25 -8.49
N CYS A 86 -2.74 -34.20 -8.24
CA CYS A 86 -1.32 -34.35 -7.88
C CYS A 86 -1.07 -34.59 -6.39
N CYS A 87 -2.07 -34.37 -5.54
CA CYS A 87 -2.01 -34.67 -4.10
C CYS A 87 -2.66 -36.01 -3.75
N ALA A 88 -3.21 -36.73 -4.73
CA ALA A 88 -3.77 -38.06 -4.52
C ALA A 88 -2.68 -39.08 -4.13
N GLU A 89 -3.05 -40.07 -3.33
CA GLU A 89 -2.14 -41.17 -2.98
C GLU A 89 -1.71 -41.94 -4.24
N GLY A 90 -0.40 -42.13 -4.40
CA GLY A 90 0.17 -42.79 -5.59
C GLY A 90 0.25 -41.91 -6.85
N ALA A 91 -0.02 -40.60 -6.74
CA ALA A 91 0.22 -39.66 -7.83
C ALA A 91 1.69 -39.61 -8.23
N ASP A 92 1.95 -39.32 -9.51
CA ASP A 92 3.30 -39.19 -10.04
C ASP A 92 4.10 -38.12 -9.24
N PRO A 93 5.34 -38.42 -8.81
CA PRO A 93 6.16 -37.48 -8.06
C PRO A 93 6.29 -36.10 -8.72
N ASP A 94 6.40 -36.05 -10.04
CA ASP A 94 6.60 -34.86 -10.87
C ASP A 94 5.26 -34.27 -11.40
N CYS A 95 4.10 -34.81 -10.98
CA CYS A 95 2.77 -34.34 -11.39
C CYS A 95 2.61 -32.82 -11.18
N TYR A 96 2.96 -32.34 -9.99
CA TYR A 96 2.74 -30.94 -9.61
C TYR A 96 3.59 -29.98 -10.46
N ASP A 97 4.88 -30.27 -10.61
CA ASP A 97 5.79 -29.46 -11.44
C ASP A 97 5.38 -29.46 -12.91
N SER A 98 4.97 -30.61 -13.44
CA SER A 98 4.53 -30.74 -14.83
C SER A 98 3.24 -29.95 -15.10
N ARG A 99 2.24 -30.08 -14.22
CA ARG A 99 0.94 -29.42 -14.37
C ARG A 99 1.01 -27.91 -14.13
N THR A 100 1.81 -27.47 -13.15
CA THR A 100 2.04 -26.03 -12.91
C THR A 100 2.84 -25.37 -14.04
N SER A 101 3.81 -26.09 -14.62
CA SER A 101 4.51 -25.63 -15.82
C SER A 101 3.56 -25.50 -17.02
N ALA A 102 2.66 -26.48 -17.21
CA ALA A 102 1.63 -26.41 -18.26
C ALA A 102 0.67 -25.22 -18.06
N LEU A 103 0.26 -24.92 -16.82
CA LEU A 103 -0.51 -23.71 -16.52
C LEU A 103 0.23 -22.44 -16.92
N SER A 104 1.52 -22.34 -16.56
CA SER A 104 2.32 -21.17 -16.92
C SER A 104 2.51 -21.02 -18.43
N VAL A 105 2.62 -22.13 -19.18
CA VAL A 105 2.67 -22.11 -20.64
C VAL A 105 1.34 -21.64 -21.21
N LYS A 106 0.23 -22.15 -20.69
CA LYS A 106 -1.12 -21.75 -21.10
C LYS A 106 -1.38 -20.27 -20.83
N SER A 107 -0.87 -19.70 -19.74
CA SER A 107 -0.91 -18.25 -19.48
C SER A 107 -0.17 -17.40 -20.52
N CYS A 108 0.70 -17.99 -21.34
CA CYS A 108 1.42 -17.31 -22.42
C CYS A 108 0.74 -17.39 -23.79
N GLU A 109 -0.35 -18.14 -23.91
CA GLU A 109 -1.14 -18.22 -25.14
C GLU A 109 -1.88 -16.90 -25.38
N SER A 110 -1.99 -16.48 -26.63
CA SER A 110 -2.63 -15.19 -26.99
C SER A 110 -4.12 -15.13 -26.63
N ASP A 111 -4.78 -16.29 -26.63
CA ASP A 111 -6.18 -16.51 -26.28
C ASP A 111 -6.32 -17.18 -24.90
N SER A 112 -5.30 -17.06 -24.05
CA SER A 112 -5.29 -17.61 -22.70
C SER A 112 -6.57 -17.23 -21.94
N PRO A 113 -7.27 -18.21 -21.32
CA PRO A 113 -8.45 -17.94 -20.52
C PRO A 113 -8.10 -17.42 -19.11
N PHE A 114 -6.82 -17.20 -18.80
CA PHE A 114 -6.35 -16.81 -17.47
C PHE A 114 -6.07 -15.32 -17.38
N PRO A 115 -6.22 -14.72 -16.18
CA PRO A 115 -5.80 -13.35 -15.97
C PRO A 115 -4.26 -13.28 -15.97
N VAL A 116 -3.70 -12.16 -16.43
CA VAL A 116 -2.25 -11.96 -16.55
C VAL A 116 -1.82 -10.63 -15.93
N HIS A 117 -0.57 -10.57 -15.51
CA HIS A 117 0.03 -9.35 -15.01
C HIS A 117 0.50 -8.47 -16.19
N PRO A 118 0.55 -7.14 -16.04
CA PRO A 118 1.36 -6.30 -16.93
C PRO A 118 2.80 -6.84 -16.99
N GLY A 119 3.36 -6.95 -18.19
CA GLY A 119 4.70 -7.56 -18.41
C GLY A 119 4.71 -9.08 -18.63
N THR A 120 3.57 -9.78 -18.51
CA THR A 120 3.50 -11.22 -18.79
C THR A 120 3.98 -11.57 -20.20
N ALA A 121 3.64 -10.76 -21.22
CA ALA A 121 4.08 -10.98 -22.60
C ALA A 121 5.62 -11.00 -22.72
N GLU A 122 6.33 -10.11 -22.01
CA GLU A 122 7.80 -10.07 -21.99
C GLU A 122 8.39 -11.29 -21.28
N CYS A 123 7.75 -11.75 -20.20
CA CYS A 123 8.18 -12.98 -19.53
C CYS A 123 7.96 -14.22 -20.42
N CYS A 124 6.93 -14.23 -21.25
CA CYS A 124 6.63 -15.34 -22.16
C CYS A 124 7.67 -15.53 -23.28
N THR A 125 8.48 -14.51 -23.59
CA THR A 125 9.59 -14.65 -24.56
C THR A 125 10.81 -15.38 -23.98
N LYS A 126 10.86 -15.57 -22.66
CA LYS A 126 11.92 -16.32 -21.95
C LYS A 126 11.56 -17.80 -21.91
N GLU A 127 12.50 -18.66 -21.52
CA GLU A 127 12.28 -20.12 -21.43
C GLU A 127 12.63 -20.69 -20.05
N GLY A 128 12.11 -21.89 -19.75
CA GLY A 128 12.47 -22.66 -18.56
C GLY A 128 12.38 -21.89 -17.24
N LEU A 129 13.48 -21.94 -16.47
CA LEU A 129 13.59 -21.27 -15.16
C LEU A 129 13.48 -19.75 -15.26
N GLU A 130 14.00 -19.15 -16.33
CA GLU A 130 13.99 -17.69 -16.50
C GLU A 130 12.55 -17.17 -16.66
N ARG A 131 11.71 -17.88 -17.42
CA ARG A 131 10.28 -17.60 -17.52
C ARG A 131 9.60 -17.71 -16.16
N LYS A 132 9.85 -18.80 -15.42
CA LYS A 132 9.25 -19.04 -14.10
C LYS A 132 9.59 -17.93 -13.10
N LEU A 133 10.86 -17.51 -13.05
CA LEU A 133 11.32 -16.43 -12.18
C LEU A 133 10.77 -15.07 -12.62
N CYS A 134 10.72 -14.80 -13.92
CA CYS A 134 10.13 -13.57 -14.45
C CYS A 134 8.65 -13.45 -14.06
N MET A 135 7.84 -14.49 -14.33
CA MET A 135 6.42 -14.51 -13.97
C MET A 135 6.18 -14.37 -12.47
N ALA A 136 7.02 -15.00 -11.64
CA ALA A 136 6.92 -14.92 -10.18
C ALA A 136 7.27 -13.52 -9.64
N ALA A 137 8.07 -12.74 -10.37
CA ALA A 137 8.44 -11.38 -9.99
C ALA A 137 7.39 -10.33 -10.36
N LEU A 138 6.48 -10.63 -11.30
CA LEU A 138 5.41 -9.71 -11.70
C LEU A 138 4.44 -9.46 -10.53
N LYS A 139 3.97 -8.22 -10.44
CA LYS A 139 3.02 -7.76 -9.41
C LYS A 139 2.00 -6.83 -10.07
N HIS A 140 0.75 -6.84 -9.60
CA HIS A 140 -0.16 -5.76 -9.95
C HIS A 140 0.12 -4.53 -9.09
N PRO A 141 -0.07 -3.32 -9.66
CA PRO A 141 -0.20 -2.13 -8.84
C PRO A 141 -1.42 -2.28 -7.92
N PRO A 142 -1.37 -1.69 -6.71
CA PRO A 142 -2.53 -1.57 -5.83
C PRO A 142 -3.75 -0.95 -6.53
N GLN A 143 -4.96 -1.40 -6.18
CA GLN A 143 -6.19 -0.74 -6.60
C GLN A 143 -6.44 0.51 -5.74
N GLU A 144 -6.20 1.69 -6.31
CA GLU A 144 -6.38 2.96 -5.60
C GLU A 144 -7.84 3.46 -5.59
N PHE A 145 -8.64 3.02 -6.58
CA PHE A 145 -10.04 3.36 -6.75
C PHE A 145 -10.93 2.11 -6.69
N PRO A 146 -11.19 1.55 -5.49
CA PRO A 146 -12.11 0.45 -5.35
C PRO A 146 -13.52 0.89 -5.81
N THR A 147 -14.16 0.06 -6.62
CA THR A 147 -15.50 0.28 -7.18
C THR A 147 -16.56 -0.62 -6.55
N TYR A 148 -16.18 -1.50 -5.62
CA TYR A 148 -17.13 -2.32 -4.86
C TYR A 148 -18.08 -1.41 -4.07
N VAL A 149 -19.37 -1.57 -4.34
CA VAL A 149 -20.46 -0.96 -3.59
C VAL A 149 -21.35 -2.09 -3.13
N GLU A 150 -21.52 -2.20 -1.82
CA GLU A 150 -22.40 -3.22 -1.28
C GLU A 150 -23.85 -2.95 -1.69
N PRO A 151 -24.56 -3.92 -2.30
CA PRO A 151 -25.96 -3.73 -2.68
C PRO A 151 -26.87 -3.58 -1.45
N THR A 152 -28.12 -3.19 -1.70
CA THR A 152 -29.12 -3.14 -0.64
C THR A 152 -29.40 -4.55 -0.08
N ASN A 153 -29.91 -4.62 1.15
CA ASN A 153 -30.25 -5.91 1.76
C ASN A 153 -31.23 -6.74 0.90
N ASP A 154 -32.15 -6.07 0.19
CA ASP A 154 -33.12 -6.74 -0.69
C ASP A 154 -32.44 -7.34 -1.93
N GLU A 155 -31.57 -6.57 -2.60
CA GLU A 155 -30.78 -7.04 -3.75
C GLU A 155 -29.85 -8.19 -3.36
N ILE A 156 -29.17 -8.09 -2.20
CA ILE A 156 -28.34 -9.16 -1.64
C ILE A 156 -29.16 -10.44 -1.49
N CYS A 157 -30.33 -10.36 -0.84
CA CYS A 157 -31.13 -11.54 -0.57
C CYS A 157 -31.84 -12.09 -1.81
N GLU A 158 -32.18 -11.25 -2.78
CA GLU A 158 -32.70 -11.70 -4.08
C GLU A 158 -31.64 -12.51 -4.84
N ALA A 159 -30.43 -11.95 -4.98
CA ALA A 159 -29.32 -12.62 -5.66
C ALA A 159 -28.92 -13.92 -4.95
N PHE A 160 -28.80 -13.88 -3.61
CA PHE A 160 -28.47 -15.05 -2.80
C PHE A 160 -29.51 -16.17 -2.92
N ARG A 161 -30.81 -15.86 -2.93
CA ARG A 161 -31.86 -16.89 -3.08
C ARG A 161 -31.88 -17.50 -4.49
N LYS A 162 -31.50 -16.73 -5.51
CA LYS A 162 -31.48 -17.18 -6.91
C LYS A 162 -30.34 -18.16 -7.16
N ASP A 163 -29.14 -17.85 -6.70
CA ASP A 163 -27.96 -18.71 -6.81
C ASP A 163 -27.00 -18.44 -5.63
N PRO A 164 -27.13 -19.18 -4.51
CA PRO A 164 -26.29 -18.98 -3.34
C PRO A 164 -24.80 -19.14 -3.63
N LYS A 165 -24.44 -20.09 -4.50
CA LYS A 165 -23.03 -20.39 -4.83
C LYS A 165 -22.46 -19.32 -5.75
N GLY A 166 -23.17 -18.99 -6.83
CA GLY A 166 -22.76 -17.92 -7.74
C GLY A 166 -22.65 -16.57 -7.03
N PHE A 167 -23.57 -16.26 -6.11
CA PHE A 167 -23.48 -15.07 -5.25
C PHE A 167 -22.20 -15.07 -4.40
N ALA A 168 -21.89 -16.19 -3.74
CA ALA A 168 -20.72 -16.31 -2.89
C ALA A 168 -19.41 -16.15 -3.70
N ASP A 169 -19.32 -16.82 -4.84
CA ASP A 169 -18.16 -16.78 -5.72
C ASP A 169 -17.96 -15.35 -6.28
N GLN A 170 -19.02 -14.70 -6.75
CA GLN A 170 -18.98 -13.33 -7.26
C GLN A 170 -18.53 -12.35 -6.18
N PHE A 171 -19.09 -12.42 -4.97
CA PHE A 171 -18.72 -11.55 -3.86
C PHE A 171 -17.26 -11.74 -3.44
N MET A 172 -16.80 -12.99 -3.30
CA MET A 172 -15.39 -13.27 -2.96
C MET A 172 -14.44 -12.71 -4.02
N TYR A 173 -14.80 -12.81 -5.30
CA TYR A 173 -14.04 -12.23 -6.39
C TYR A 173 -14.02 -10.70 -6.32
N GLU A 174 -15.19 -10.05 -6.36
CA GLU A 174 -15.29 -8.58 -6.41
C GLU A 174 -14.62 -7.94 -5.21
N TYR A 175 -14.90 -8.44 -4.00
CA TYR A 175 -14.36 -7.88 -2.78
C TYR A 175 -12.84 -8.04 -2.72
N SER A 176 -12.30 -9.21 -3.08
CA SER A 176 -10.86 -9.48 -3.03
C SER A 176 -10.08 -8.77 -4.14
N SER A 177 -10.68 -8.54 -5.31
CA SER A 177 -10.07 -7.74 -6.37
C SER A 177 -10.03 -6.25 -6.01
N ASN A 178 -11.02 -5.74 -5.26
CA ASN A 178 -11.06 -4.35 -4.82
C ASN A 178 -10.19 -4.06 -3.59
N TYR A 179 -10.10 -5.02 -2.66
CA TYR A 179 -9.39 -4.87 -1.38
C TYR A 179 -8.18 -5.80 -1.25
N GLY A 180 -7.58 -6.19 -2.37
CA GLY A 180 -6.55 -7.25 -2.44
C GLY A 180 -5.22 -6.98 -1.70
N GLN A 181 -4.97 -5.74 -1.29
CA GLN A 181 -3.80 -5.38 -0.49
C GLN A 181 -3.99 -5.62 1.00
N ALA A 182 -5.21 -5.94 1.45
CA ALA A 182 -5.39 -6.48 2.78
C ALA A 182 -4.67 -7.85 2.88
N PRO A 183 -4.14 -8.20 4.07
CA PRO A 183 -3.58 -9.53 4.31
C PRO A 183 -4.57 -10.63 3.91
N LEU A 184 -4.08 -11.68 3.24
CA LEU A 184 -4.93 -12.75 2.72
C LEU A 184 -5.84 -13.37 3.80
N PRO A 185 -5.35 -13.72 5.01
CA PRO A 185 -6.23 -14.34 5.99
C PRO A 185 -7.32 -13.38 6.50
N LEU A 186 -7.05 -12.08 6.49
CA LEU A 186 -8.04 -11.07 6.84
C LEU A 186 -9.17 -11.01 5.78
N LEU A 187 -8.82 -11.08 4.49
CA LEU A 187 -9.80 -11.18 3.40
C LEU A 187 -10.64 -12.45 3.49
N VAL A 188 -10.00 -13.61 3.74
CA VAL A 188 -10.70 -14.88 3.93
C VAL A 188 -11.63 -14.83 5.14
N GLY A 189 -11.15 -14.31 6.27
CA GLY A 189 -11.95 -14.15 7.49
C GLY A 189 -13.16 -13.25 7.26
N TYR A 190 -12.96 -12.07 6.67
CA TYR A 190 -14.05 -11.13 6.40
C TYR A 190 -15.07 -11.70 5.42
N THR A 191 -14.63 -12.26 4.29
CA THR A 191 -15.55 -12.79 3.27
C THR A 191 -16.38 -13.96 3.81
N LYS A 192 -15.77 -14.85 4.60
CA LYS A 192 -16.48 -15.92 5.30
C LYS A 192 -17.52 -15.39 6.29
N SER A 193 -17.15 -14.42 7.13
CA SER A 193 -18.09 -13.79 8.08
C SER A 193 -19.24 -13.08 7.36
N TYR A 194 -18.95 -12.39 6.26
CA TYR A 194 -19.96 -11.72 5.44
C TYR A 194 -20.97 -12.70 4.85
N LEU A 195 -20.50 -13.77 4.21
CA LEU A 195 -21.37 -14.79 3.62
C LEU A 195 -22.21 -15.52 4.68
N SER A 196 -21.65 -15.73 5.88
CA SER A 196 -22.41 -16.24 7.02
C SER A 196 -23.55 -15.30 7.44
N MET A 197 -23.30 -13.98 7.49
CA MET A 197 -24.33 -12.97 7.76
C MET A 197 -25.41 -12.97 6.68
N VAL A 198 -25.03 -13.04 5.40
CA VAL A 198 -26.01 -13.09 4.28
C VAL A 198 -26.89 -14.34 4.41
N GLY A 199 -26.29 -15.51 4.64
CA GLY A 199 -27.02 -16.76 4.80
C GLY A 199 -28.01 -16.73 5.97
N SER A 200 -27.61 -16.20 7.12
CA SER A 200 -28.48 -16.11 8.31
C SER A 200 -29.56 -15.04 8.17
N CYS A 201 -29.23 -13.86 7.65
CA CYS A 201 -30.17 -12.74 7.59
C CYS A 201 -31.17 -12.85 6.44
N CYS A 202 -30.79 -13.41 5.29
CA CYS A 202 -31.72 -13.61 4.19
C CYS A 202 -32.75 -14.72 4.43
N THR A 203 -32.51 -15.57 5.42
CA THR A 203 -33.43 -16.63 5.87
C THR A 203 -34.16 -16.27 7.19
N SER A 204 -33.86 -15.10 7.77
CA SER A 204 -34.52 -14.62 8.99
C SER A 204 -35.96 -14.17 8.74
N ALA A 205 -36.82 -14.34 9.74
CA ALA A 205 -38.17 -13.75 9.75
C ALA A 205 -38.15 -12.22 9.85
N SER A 206 -37.03 -11.62 10.27
CA SER A 206 -36.82 -10.17 10.38
C SER A 206 -35.46 -9.75 9.79
N PRO A 207 -35.31 -9.78 8.45
CA PRO A 207 -34.03 -9.54 7.78
C PRO A 207 -33.35 -8.21 8.16
N THR A 208 -34.11 -7.11 8.22
CA THR A 208 -33.57 -5.79 8.56
C THR A 208 -32.92 -5.74 9.95
N VAL A 209 -33.58 -6.33 10.95
CA VAL A 209 -33.06 -6.38 12.33
C VAL A 209 -31.82 -7.27 12.40
N CYS A 210 -31.84 -8.40 11.67
CA CYS A 210 -30.69 -9.29 11.58
C CYS A 210 -29.47 -8.57 10.97
N PHE A 211 -29.62 -7.96 9.79
CA PHE A 211 -28.52 -7.28 9.11
C PHE A 211 -27.93 -6.15 9.96
N LEU A 212 -28.78 -5.35 10.62
CA LEU A 212 -28.29 -4.29 11.50
C LEU A 212 -27.41 -4.87 12.62
N LYS A 213 -27.86 -5.94 13.28
CA LYS A 213 -27.12 -6.59 14.35
C LYS A 213 -25.79 -7.17 13.85
N GLU A 214 -25.82 -7.96 12.79
CA GLU A 214 -24.63 -8.65 12.25
C GLU A 214 -23.59 -7.66 11.70
N ARG A 215 -24.03 -6.57 11.05
CA ARG A 215 -23.13 -5.49 10.59
C ARG A 215 -22.43 -4.78 11.74
N LEU A 216 -23.16 -4.51 12.84
CA LEU A 216 -22.55 -3.91 14.04
C LEU A 216 -21.54 -4.85 14.69
N GLN A 217 -21.83 -6.15 14.74
CA GLN A 217 -20.90 -7.17 15.25
C GLN A 217 -19.66 -7.34 14.36
N SER A 218 -19.83 -7.23 13.03
CA SER A 218 -18.76 -7.38 12.04
C SER A 218 -18.04 -6.07 11.71
N LYS A 219 -18.46 -4.93 12.27
CA LYS A 219 -17.90 -3.59 12.00
C LYS A 219 -16.38 -3.57 12.16
N HIS A 220 -15.86 -4.17 13.23
CA HIS A 220 -14.42 -4.21 13.51
C HIS A 220 -13.65 -4.89 12.37
N LEU A 221 -14.09 -6.08 11.95
CA LEU A 221 -13.45 -6.84 10.89
C LEU A 221 -13.56 -6.14 9.52
N SER A 222 -14.69 -5.50 9.26
CA SER A 222 -14.90 -4.68 8.05
C SER A 222 -13.94 -3.49 7.98
N LEU A 223 -13.82 -2.74 9.08
CA LEU A 223 -12.91 -1.60 9.17
C LEU A 223 -11.45 -2.06 9.09
N LEU A 224 -11.10 -3.13 9.80
CA LEU A 224 -9.74 -3.68 9.77
C LEU A 224 -9.34 -4.07 8.35
N THR A 225 -10.24 -4.73 7.60
CA THR A 225 -9.99 -5.16 6.21
C THR A 225 -9.80 -3.97 5.28
N THR A 226 -10.75 -3.04 5.28
CA THR A 226 -10.72 -1.88 4.37
C THR A 226 -9.57 -0.91 4.67
N LEU A 227 -9.31 -0.63 5.95
CA LEU A 227 -8.22 0.25 6.36
C LEU A 227 -6.86 -0.40 6.12
N SER A 228 -6.69 -1.70 6.42
CA SER A 228 -5.46 -2.44 6.11
C SER A 228 -5.18 -2.43 4.61
N ASN A 229 -6.19 -2.70 3.77
CA ASN A 229 -6.04 -2.59 2.31
C ASN A 229 -5.53 -1.20 1.91
N ARG A 230 -6.15 -0.14 2.45
CA ARG A 230 -5.80 1.24 2.08
C ARG A 230 -4.36 1.59 2.46
N VAL A 231 -3.94 1.30 3.69
CA VAL A 231 -2.57 1.63 4.14
C VAL A 231 -1.53 0.74 3.48
N CYS A 232 -1.83 -0.54 3.23
CA CYS A 232 -0.95 -1.43 2.50
C CYS A 232 -0.86 -1.11 1.01
N SER A 233 -1.92 -0.52 0.42
CA SER A 233 -1.87 0.01 -0.94
C SER A 233 -0.90 1.18 -1.05
N GLN A 234 -0.98 2.15 -0.12
CA GLN A 234 -0.05 3.27 -0.05
C GLN A 234 1.38 2.79 0.21
N TYR A 235 1.57 1.84 1.13
CA TYR A 235 2.87 1.24 1.42
C TYR A 235 3.46 0.53 0.20
N ALA A 236 2.65 -0.23 -0.55
CA ALA A 236 3.11 -0.93 -1.74
C ALA A 236 3.47 0.02 -2.89
N ALA A 237 2.77 1.16 -3.00
CA ALA A 237 3.07 2.21 -3.97
C ALA A 237 4.39 2.95 -3.66
N TYR A 238 4.60 3.29 -2.38
CA TYR A 238 5.76 4.07 -1.97
C TYR A 238 7.00 3.24 -1.64
N GLY A 239 6.83 2.01 -1.15
CA GLY A 239 7.90 1.27 -0.50
C GLY A 239 8.26 1.85 0.88
N LYS A 240 9.17 1.18 1.60
CA LYS A 240 9.44 1.46 3.01
C LYS A 240 9.88 2.90 3.30
N GLU A 241 10.93 3.37 2.64
CA GLU A 241 11.55 4.67 2.94
C GLU A 241 10.61 5.85 2.62
N LYS A 242 9.99 5.83 1.45
CA LYS A 242 9.03 6.87 1.05
C LYS A 242 7.72 6.78 1.86
N SER A 243 7.31 5.59 2.31
CA SER A 243 6.19 5.45 3.24
C SER A 243 6.49 6.11 4.59
N ARG A 244 7.70 5.95 5.12
CA ARG A 244 8.13 6.64 6.36
C ARG A 244 8.07 8.15 6.20
N LEU A 245 8.64 8.65 5.09
CA LEU A 245 8.60 10.08 4.74
C LEU A 245 7.15 10.60 4.66
N SER A 246 6.29 9.90 3.92
CA SER A 246 4.85 10.19 3.80
C SER A 246 4.17 10.27 5.16
N HIS A 247 4.38 9.30 6.05
CA HIS A 247 3.76 9.32 7.38
C HIS A 247 4.25 10.48 8.24
N LEU A 248 5.54 10.82 8.17
CA LEU A 248 6.09 12.00 8.86
C LEU A 248 5.45 13.29 8.34
N ILE A 249 5.32 13.44 7.01
CA ILE A 249 4.64 14.59 6.38
C ILE A 249 3.19 14.67 6.87
N LYS A 250 2.42 13.58 6.80
CA LYS A 250 1.00 13.56 7.22
C LYS A 250 0.84 13.93 8.69
N LEU A 251 1.68 13.43 9.59
CA LEU A 251 1.61 13.77 11.00
C LEU A 251 1.97 15.23 11.25
N ALA A 252 3.05 15.73 10.61
CA ALA A 252 3.44 17.15 10.69
C ALA A 252 2.33 18.09 10.22
N GLN A 253 1.57 17.69 9.18
CA GLN A 253 0.42 18.45 8.68
C GLN A 253 -0.82 18.35 9.58
N LYS A 254 -1.05 17.21 10.25
CA LYS A 254 -2.22 17.00 11.13
C LYS A 254 -2.04 17.66 12.51
N VAL A 255 -0.82 17.73 13.00
CA VAL A 255 -0.48 18.35 14.29
C VAL A 255 0.75 19.26 14.13
N PRO A 256 0.61 20.39 13.41
CA PRO A 256 1.73 21.28 13.13
C PRO A 256 2.20 22.06 14.37
N THR A 257 1.59 21.84 15.53
CA THR A 257 1.97 22.40 16.84
C THR A 257 2.81 21.45 17.70
N ALA A 258 2.89 20.17 17.36
CA ALA A 258 3.72 19.20 18.07
C ALA A 258 5.21 19.39 17.74
N ASP A 259 6.06 18.75 18.54
CA ASP A 259 7.50 18.66 18.29
C ASP A 259 7.83 17.44 17.43
N LEU A 260 9.01 17.41 16.80
CA LEU A 260 9.43 16.28 15.97
C LEU A 260 9.46 14.98 16.78
N GLU A 261 9.91 15.06 18.03
CA GLU A 261 10.04 13.94 18.96
C GLU A 261 8.68 13.30 19.31
N ASP A 262 7.58 14.05 19.20
CA ASP A 262 6.23 13.52 19.43
C ASP A 262 5.75 12.63 18.26
N ILE A 263 6.14 12.97 17.02
CA ILE A 263 5.57 12.38 15.79
C ILE A 263 6.52 11.44 15.04
N LEU A 264 7.84 11.64 15.12
CA LEU A 264 8.82 10.84 14.40
C LEU A 264 8.74 9.36 14.82
N PRO A 265 8.68 9.01 16.12
CA PRO A 265 8.50 7.62 16.53
C PRO A 265 7.19 7.02 16.01
N LEU A 266 6.12 7.81 15.88
CA LEU A 266 4.85 7.34 15.34
C LEU A 266 4.91 7.06 13.83
N ALA A 267 5.66 7.87 13.08
CA ALA A 267 5.90 7.65 11.65
C ALA A 267 6.74 6.37 11.42
N GLU A 268 7.73 6.13 12.28
CA GLU A 268 8.57 4.93 12.25
C GLU A 268 7.76 3.69 12.64
N ASP A 269 6.99 3.75 13.72
CA ASP A 269 6.20 2.63 14.21
C ASP A 269 5.18 2.17 13.18
N ILE A 270 4.38 3.07 12.59
CA ILE A 270 3.43 2.65 11.56
C ILE A 270 4.13 2.06 10.35
N THR A 271 5.27 2.62 9.93
CA THR A 271 6.05 2.08 8.81
C THR A 271 6.55 0.67 9.12
N ASN A 272 6.98 0.42 10.36
CA ASN A 272 7.40 -0.91 10.81
C ASN A 272 6.22 -1.89 10.81
N VAL A 273 5.06 -1.48 11.33
CA VAL A 273 3.82 -2.27 11.29
C VAL A 273 3.45 -2.63 9.85
N LEU A 274 3.45 -1.67 8.92
CA LEU A 274 3.13 -1.91 7.51
C LEU A 274 4.13 -2.87 6.85
N SER A 275 5.44 -2.67 7.10
CA SER A 275 6.49 -3.54 6.57
C SER A 275 6.37 -4.99 7.08
N LYS A 276 5.91 -5.15 8.33
CA LYS A 276 5.72 -6.45 8.97
C LYS A 276 4.43 -7.12 8.51
N CYS A 277 3.33 -6.38 8.45
CA CYS A 277 1.99 -6.96 8.33
C CYS A 277 1.41 -7.01 6.92
N CYS A 278 1.75 -6.07 6.02
CA CYS A 278 1.12 -6.02 4.69
C CYS A 278 1.42 -7.24 3.80
N GLN A 279 2.53 -7.94 4.04
CA GLN A 279 2.90 -9.17 3.34
C GLN A 279 2.95 -10.38 4.29
N SER A 280 2.46 -10.24 5.52
CA SER A 280 2.44 -11.32 6.50
C SER A 280 1.41 -12.38 6.12
N THR A 281 1.74 -13.63 6.39
CA THR A 281 0.79 -14.76 6.35
C THR A 281 0.06 -14.95 7.68
N SER A 282 0.37 -14.15 8.72
CA SER A 282 -0.31 -14.21 10.02
C SER A 282 -1.68 -13.56 9.96
N GLU A 283 -2.70 -14.23 10.48
CA GLU A 283 -4.09 -13.78 10.39
C GLU A 283 -4.40 -12.54 11.22
N ASP A 284 -3.63 -12.33 12.28
CA ASP A 284 -3.88 -11.35 13.33
C ASP A 284 -2.81 -10.26 13.40
N CYS A 285 -1.89 -10.16 12.42
CA CYS A 285 -0.80 -9.18 12.46
C CYS A 285 -1.34 -7.75 12.57
N MET A 286 -2.17 -7.32 11.60
CA MET A 286 -2.79 -5.99 11.66
C MET A 286 -3.74 -5.85 12.86
N ALA A 287 -4.45 -6.91 13.22
CA ALA A 287 -5.38 -6.92 14.34
C ALA A 287 -4.70 -6.67 15.69
N LYS A 288 -3.42 -7.05 15.83
CA LYS A 288 -2.61 -6.85 17.04
C LYS A 288 -1.85 -5.53 17.03
N GLU A 289 -1.18 -5.23 15.91
CA GLU A 289 -0.25 -4.10 15.82
C GLU A 289 -0.97 -2.75 15.72
N LEU A 290 -2.10 -2.66 15.01
CA LEU A 290 -2.82 -1.38 14.87
C LEU A 290 -3.38 -0.87 16.21
N PRO A 291 -4.00 -1.71 17.08
CA PRO A 291 -4.40 -1.25 18.41
C PRO A 291 -3.26 -0.69 19.24
N GLU A 292 -2.10 -1.36 19.28
CA GLU A 292 -0.93 -0.86 20.00
C GLU A 292 -0.44 0.47 19.44
N TYR A 293 -0.47 0.63 18.11
CA TYR A 293 -0.14 1.88 17.46
C TYR A 293 -1.10 3.02 17.85
N THR A 294 -2.40 2.76 17.96
CA THR A 294 -3.37 3.80 18.36
C THR A 294 -3.21 4.29 19.78
N ILE A 295 -2.78 3.40 20.70
CA ILE A 295 -2.44 3.80 22.08
C ILE A 295 -1.29 4.82 22.04
N LYS A 296 -0.21 4.51 21.30
CA LYS A 296 0.94 5.40 21.15
C LYS A 296 0.58 6.75 20.53
N ILE A 297 -0.30 6.77 19.52
CA ILE A 297 -0.83 8.03 18.96
C ILE A 297 -1.47 8.85 20.07
N CYS A 298 -2.36 8.26 20.87
CA CYS A 298 -3.11 9.01 21.86
C CYS A 298 -2.25 9.46 23.04
N ASP A 299 -1.30 8.63 23.48
CA ASP A 299 -0.35 9.00 24.54
C ASP A 299 0.49 10.23 24.13
N ASN A 300 0.91 10.29 22.86
CA ASN A 300 1.75 11.38 22.37
C ASN A 300 0.95 12.63 21.94
N LEU A 301 -0.23 12.46 21.31
CA LEU A 301 -0.88 13.52 20.54
C LEU A 301 -2.22 14.00 21.08
N SER A 302 -2.88 13.27 22.00
CA SER A 302 -4.24 13.61 22.49
C SER A 302 -4.36 15.01 23.08
N THR A 303 -3.27 15.55 23.63
CA THR A 303 -3.22 16.88 24.26
C THR A 303 -2.63 17.96 23.35
N LYS A 304 -2.15 17.61 22.15
CA LYS A 304 -1.42 18.52 21.26
C LYS A 304 -2.35 19.39 20.41
N ASN A 305 -3.55 18.91 20.09
CA ASN A 305 -4.63 19.71 19.50
C ASN A 305 -6.01 19.07 19.77
N SER A 306 -7.09 19.83 19.52
CA SER A 306 -8.45 19.37 19.76
C SER A 306 -8.85 18.17 18.90
N LYS A 307 -8.42 18.11 17.63
CA LYS A 307 -8.79 17.02 16.71
C LYS A 307 -8.25 15.66 17.17
N PHE A 308 -7.01 15.61 17.64
CA PHE A 308 -6.46 14.39 18.24
C PHE A 308 -7.12 14.09 19.60
N GLY A 309 -7.43 15.12 20.39
CA GLY A 309 -8.22 14.97 21.61
C GLY A 309 -9.58 14.31 21.36
N ASP A 310 -10.29 14.74 20.32
CA ASP A 310 -11.59 14.19 19.91
C ASP A 310 -11.44 12.75 19.38
N CYS A 311 -10.49 12.49 18.48
CA CYS A 311 -10.26 11.15 17.95
C CYS A 311 -9.89 10.13 19.03
N CYS A 312 -9.16 10.55 20.06
CA CYS A 312 -8.76 9.68 21.17
C CYS A 312 -9.89 9.41 22.18
N GLN A 313 -11.06 10.03 22.02
CA GLN A 313 -12.28 9.69 22.76
C GLN A 313 -13.12 8.61 22.08
N GLU A 314 -12.74 8.19 20.87
CA GLU A 314 -13.41 7.10 20.17
C GLU A 314 -13.33 5.78 20.95
N LYS A 315 -14.39 4.97 20.84
CA LYS A 315 -14.59 3.82 21.75
C LYS A 315 -13.69 2.63 21.45
N THR A 316 -13.22 2.48 20.22
CA THR A 316 -12.44 1.32 19.80
C THR A 316 -11.15 1.76 19.13
N PRO A 317 -10.06 0.96 19.22
CA PRO A 317 -8.82 1.27 18.52
C PRO A 317 -9.01 1.48 17.01
N MET A 318 -9.91 0.73 16.37
CA MET A 318 -10.18 0.93 14.94
C MET A 318 -10.92 2.23 14.65
N ASP A 319 -11.81 2.68 15.53
CA ASP A 319 -12.46 3.99 15.40
C ASP A 319 -11.44 5.13 15.62
N ILE A 320 -10.52 5.00 16.57
CA ILE A 320 -9.38 5.93 16.76
C ILE A 320 -8.52 5.98 15.49
N PHE A 321 -8.12 4.82 14.96
CA PHE A 321 -7.31 4.75 13.75
C PHE A 321 -8.02 5.36 12.54
N MET A 322 -9.32 5.07 12.37
CA MET A 322 -10.14 5.64 11.31
C MET A 322 -10.24 7.17 11.43
N CYS A 323 -10.53 7.68 12.61
CA CYS A 323 -10.62 9.12 12.87
C CYS A 323 -9.29 9.82 12.57
N THR A 324 -8.19 9.29 13.11
CA THR A 324 -6.85 9.84 12.88
C THR A 324 -6.41 9.72 11.43
N TYR A 325 -6.76 8.64 10.72
CA TYR A 325 -6.46 8.45 9.30
C TYR A 325 -7.15 9.49 8.43
N PHE A 326 -8.47 9.68 8.60
CA PHE A 326 -9.28 10.60 7.80
C PHE A 326 -9.18 12.07 8.23
N MET A 327 -8.51 12.36 9.34
CA MET A 327 -8.23 13.73 9.76
C MET A 327 -7.54 14.52 8.63
N PRO A 328 -8.10 15.66 8.18
CA PRO A 328 -7.46 16.50 7.18
C PRO A 328 -6.23 17.21 7.78
N ALA A 329 -5.38 17.77 6.92
CA ALA A 329 -4.34 18.69 7.36
C ALA A 329 -4.93 19.82 8.21
N ALA A 330 -4.23 20.22 9.26
CA ALA A 330 -4.55 21.40 10.02
C ALA A 330 -4.11 22.66 9.27
N GLN A 331 -4.63 23.82 9.69
CA GLN A 331 -4.13 25.09 9.20
C GLN A 331 -2.66 25.26 9.62
N PRO A 332 -1.73 25.47 8.67
CA PRO A 332 -0.31 25.64 9.01
C PRO A 332 -0.09 26.92 9.83
N PRO A 333 0.73 26.89 10.90
CA PRO A 333 1.15 28.08 11.60
C PRO A 333 2.03 28.96 10.71
N GLU A 334 1.93 30.28 10.89
CA GLU A 334 2.86 31.24 10.28
C GLU A 334 4.23 31.12 10.96
N LEU A 335 5.17 30.45 10.27
CA LEU A 335 6.55 30.28 10.70
C LEU A 335 7.49 30.84 9.62
N PRO A 336 8.74 31.21 9.97
CA PRO A 336 9.75 31.63 8.98
C PRO A 336 9.97 30.58 7.88
N ASP A 337 10.65 30.92 6.80
CA ASP A 337 11.05 29.90 5.82
C ASP A 337 12.07 28.91 6.42
N VAL A 338 12.05 27.66 5.94
CA VAL A 338 13.03 26.64 6.31
C VAL A 338 14.13 26.55 5.24
N GLU A 339 15.38 26.66 5.66
CA GLU A 339 16.53 26.49 4.79
C GLU A 339 16.85 25.00 4.57
N LEU A 340 17.41 24.67 3.40
CA LEU A 340 17.87 23.32 3.12
C LEU A 340 19.01 22.92 4.10
N PRO A 341 19.11 21.64 4.50
CA PRO A 341 20.18 21.17 5.38
C PRO A 341 21.57 21.49 4.84
N THR A 342 22.50 21.85 5.72
CA THR A 342 23.87 22.23 5.35
C THR A 342 24.79 21.02 5.19
N ASN A 343 26.03 21.22 4.73
CA ASN A 343 27.00 20.14 4.54
C ASN A 343 27.22 19.28 5.81
N LYS A 344 27.38 19.92 6.96
CA LYS A 344 27.54 19.20 8.25
C LYS A 344 26.29 18.38 8.60
N ASP A 345 25.11 18.87 8.21
CA ASP A 345 23.86 18.21 8.51
C ASP A 345 23.60 17.01 7.60
N VAL A 346 24.11 17.01 6.37
CA VAL A 346 23.83 15.98 5.36
C VAL A 346 24.87 14.86 5.33
N CYS A 347 26.15 15.17 5.59
CA CYS A 347 27.25 14.21 5.40
C CYS A 347 27.87 13.64 6.70
N ASP A 348 27.49 14.14 7.87
CA ASP A 348 28.01 13.64 9.16
C ASP A 348 27.15 12.48 9.74
N GLN A 349 27.65 11.85 10.81
CA GLN A 349 26.90 10.86 11.61
C GLN A 349 25.68 11.55 12.27
N GLY A 350 24.53 11.48 11.60
CA GLY A 350 23.31 12.20 12.00
C GLY A 350 22.43 12.65 10.83
N SER A 351 22.86 12.40 9.58
CA SER A 351 22.17 12.83 8.36
C SER A 351 20.67 12.53 8.33
N THR A 352 20.24 11.34 8.75
CA THR A 352 18.81 10.99 8.80
C THR A 352 18.03 11.94 9.70
N LYS A 353 18.56 12.30 10.87
CA LYS A 353 17.90 13.21 11.82
C LYS A 353 17.74 14.62 11.25
N ALA A 354 18.76 15.13 10.55
CA ALA A 354 18.66 16.43 9.89
C ALA A 354 17.63 16.44 8.75
N MET A 355 17.57 15.36 7.97
CA MET A 355 16.58 15.21 6.91
C MET A 355 15.15 15.08 7.47
N ASP A 356 14.99 14.39 8.59
CA ASP A 356 13.71 14.27 9.29
C ASP A 356 13.27 15.63 9.85
N GLN A 357 14.18 16.39 10.48
CA GLN A 357 13.89 17.74 10.94
C GLN A 357 13.47 18.64 9.78
N TYR A 358 14.21 18.62 8.68
CA TYR A 358 13.87 19.42 7.51
C TYR A 358 12.49 19.06 6.94
N THR A 359 12.22 17.76 6.79
CA THR A 359 10.93 17.25 6.30
C THR A 359 9.80 17.73 7.20
N PHE A 360 9.95 17.57 8.52
CA PHE A 360 8.97 18.00 9.50
C PHE A 360 8.72 19.51 9.45
N GLU A 361 9.79 20.31 9.49
CA GLU A 361 9.68 21.77 9.50
C GLU A 361 9.05 22.30 8.22
N LEU A 362 9.43 21.76 7.05
CA LEU A 362 8.80 22.13 5.79
C LEU A 362 7.32 21.73 5.77
N SER A 363 7.00 20.51 6.19
CA SER A 363 5.64 19.96 6.10
C SER A 363 4.65 20.67 7.02
N ARG A 364 5.05 21.02 8.24
CA ARG A 364 4.16 21.68 9.21
C ARG A 364 3.79 23.10 8.80
N ARG A 365 4.58 23.76 7.94
CA ARG A 365 4.36 25.17 7.52
C ARG A 365 3.91 25.33 6.06
N THR A 366 3.95 24.27 5.26
CA THR A 366 3.61 24.35 3.83
C THR A 366 2.20 23.84 3.56
N HIS A 367 1.31 24.72 3.13
CA HIS A 367 -0.07 24.36 2.76
C HIS A 367 -0.12 23.71 1.36
N VAL A 368 0.35 22.47 1.24
CA VAL A 368 0.28 21.68 0.01
C VAL A 368 0.06 20.20 0.35
N PRO A 369 -0.69 19.41 -0.45
CA PRO A 369 -0.98 18.02 -0.11
C PRO A 369 0.27 17.14 0.00
N GLU A 370 0.21 16.10 0.85
CA GLU A 370 1.35 15.20 1.08
C GLU A 370 1.89 14.56 -0.21
N VAL A 371 1.03 14.20 -1.17
CA VAL A 371 1.47 13.61 -2.45
C VAL A 371 2.40 14.52 -3.25
N PHE A 372 2.29 15.85 -3.10
CA PHE A 372 3.24 16.79 -3.70
C PHE A 372 4.55 16.84 -2.93
N LEU A 373 4.49 16.93 -1.59
CA LEU A 373 5.68 16.98 -0.74
C LEU A 373 6.51 15.69 -0.89
N SER A 374 5.88 14.52 -0.82
CA SER A 374 6.55 13.24 -1.01
C SER A 374 7.15 13.08 -2.40
N LYS A 375 6.52 13.66 -3.44
CA LYS A 375 7.06 13.62 -4.82
C LYS A 375 8.32 14.48 -4.97
N VAL A 376 8.36 15.66 -4.38
CA VAL A 376 9.51 16.59 -4.54
C VAL A 376 10.62 16.38 -3.51
N LEU A 377 10.29 15.98 -2.28
CA LEU A 377 11.27 15.84 -1.21
C LEU A 377 12.22 14.67 -1.44
N GLU A 378 11.73 13.50 -1.84
CA GLU A 378 12.57 12.33 -2.09
C GLU A 378 13.74 12.62 -3.06
N PRO A 379 13.51 13.10 -4.30
CA PRO A 379 14.61 13.41 -5.22
C PRO A 379 15.47 14.58 -4.73
N THR A 380 14.90 15.56 -4.02
CA THR A 380 15.65 16.70 -3.47
C THR A 380 16.65 16.23 -2.40
N LEU A 381 16.19 15.47 -1.41
CA LEU A 381 17.03 14.97 -0.31
C LEU A 381 18.06 13.96 -0.82
N LYS A 382 17.68 13.12 -1.79
CA LYS A 382 18.62 12.22 -2.49
C LYS A 382 19.73 13.01 -3.22
N SER A 383 19.35 14.05 -3.96
CA SER A 383 20.29 14.91 -4.70
C SER A 383 21.28 15.66 -3.80
N LEU A 384 20.85 16.01 -2.57
CA LEU A 384 21.75 16.55 -1.54
C LEU A 384 22.73 15.48 -1.03
N GLY A 385 22.24 14.27 -0.75
CA GLY A 385 23.07 13.15 -0.29
C GLY A 385 24.15 12.72 -1.27
N GLU A 386 23.90 12.85 -2.58
CA GLU A 386 24.88 12.56 -3.63
C GLU A 386 26.16 13.41 -3.52
N CYS A 387 26.09 14.61 -2.93
CA CYS A 387 27.27 15.44 -2.72
C CYS A 387 28.26 14.84 -1.71
N CYS A 388 27.81 13.99 -0.79
CA CYS A 388 28.67 13.40 0.24
C CYS A 388 29.68 12.38 -0.30
N GLY A 389 29.41 11.78 -1.46
CA GLY A 389 30.31 10.84 -2.12
C GLY A 389 31.41 11.49 -2.97
N LEU A 390 31.44 12.82 -3.06
CA LEU A 390 32.38 13.56 -3.90
C LEU A 390 33.59 14.05 -3.10
N GLY A 391 34.69 14.36 -3.80
CA GLY A 391 35.94 14.84 -3.19
C GLY A 391 35.83 16.20 -2.47
N ASP A 392 34.80 17.00 -2.79
CA ASP A 392 34.46 18.24 -2.07
C ASP A 392 32.93 18.39 -1.91
N PRO A 393 32.35 17.82 -0.84
CA PRO A 393 30.91 17.94 -0.56
C PRO A 393 30.46 19.38 -0.34
N THR A 394 31.34 20.25 0.19
CA THR A 394 31.02 21.67 0.45
C THR A 394 30.82 22.42 -0.86
N ALA A 395 31.72 22.26 -1.83
CA ALA A 395 31.60 22.89 -3.14
C ALA A 395 30.38 22.37 -3.91
N CYS A 396 30.11 21.06 -3.84
CA CYS A 396 28.93 20.46 -4.46
C CYS A 396 27.63 21.07 -3.91
N LEU A 397 27.48 21.13 -2.58
CA LEU A 397 26.27 21.67 -1.94
C LEU A 397 26.12 23.18 -2.13
N LYS A 398 27.22 23.95 -2.14
CA LYS A 398 27.17 25.38 -2.50
C LYS A 398 26.65 25.62 -3.92
N THR A 399 26.89 24.67 -4.83
CA THR A 399 26.44 24.76 -6.22
C THR A 399 25.02 24.23 -6.40
N LYS A 400 24.73 23.01 -5.90
CA LYS A 400 23.42 22.36 -6.02
C LYS A 400 22.35 22.98 -5.11
N GLY A 401 22.71 23.43 -3.91
CA GLY A 401 21.77 23.90 -2.89
C GLY A 401 20.83 25.02 -3.38
N PRO A 402 21.34 26.13 -3.96
CA PRO A 402 20.49 27.18 -4.50
C PRO A 402 19.58 26.73 -5.65
N LEU A 403 20.05 25.80 -6.49
CA LEU A 403 19.26 25.25 -7.60
C LEU A 403 18.11 24.41 -7.08
N LEU A 404 18.40 23.47 -6.16
CA LEU A 404 17.40 22.62 -5.52
C LEU A 404 16.38 23.45 -4.72
N LYS A 405 16.83 24.50 -4.02
CA LYS A 405 15.93 25.41 -3.30
C LYS A 405 14.94 26.08 -4.24
N LYS A 406 15.41 26.53 -5.42
CA LYS A 406 14.58 27.18 -6.44
C LYS A 406 13.61 26.20 -7.09
N GLU A 407 14.06 24.99 -7.40
CA GLU A 407 13.20 23.93 -7.95
C GLU A 407 12.10 23.53 -6.96
N LEU A 408 12.47 23.33 -5.70
CA LEU A 408 11.55 23.00 -4.62
C LEU A 408 10.50 24.09 -4.41
N SER A 409 10.91 25.36 -4.28
CA SER A 409 9.97 26.47 -4.08
C SER A 409 9.05 26.67 -5.29
N SER A 410 9.58 26.53 -6.51
CA SER A 410 8.77 26.58 -7.73
C SER A 410 7.76 25.44 -7.79
N PHE A 411 8.15 24.22 -7.41
CA PHE A 411 7.26 23.06 -7.41
C PHE A 411 6.14 23.22 -6.36
N ILE A 412 6.50 23.63 -5.15
CA ILE A 412 5.53 23.89 -4.07
C ILE A 412 4.55 24.98 -4.47
N GLY A 413 5.04 26.11 -5.00
CA GLY A 413 4.19 27.23 -5.43
C GLY A 413 3.20 26.81 -6.52
N LYS A 414 3.63 25.99 -7.48
CA LYS A 414 2.73 25.40 -8.49
C LYS A 414 1.71 24.45 -7.85
N GLY A 415 2.13 23.58 -6.93
CA GLY A 415 1.20 22.69 -6.21
C GLY A 415 0.13 23.46 -5.44
N GLN A 416 0.52 24.56 -4.79
CA GLN A 416 -0.39 25.48 -4.11
C GLN A 416 -1.38 26.11 -5.10
N GLU A 417 -0.91 26.56 -6.28
CA GLU A 417 -1.79 27.09 -7.32
C GLU A 417 -2.79 26.04 -7.82
N LEU A 418 -2.34 24.80 -8.08
CA LEU A 418 -3.19 23.70 -8.55
C LEU A 418 -4.29 23.36 -7.53
N CYS A 419 -3.97 23.44 -6.24
CA CYS A 419 -4.87 23.07 -5.14
C CYS A 419 -5.55 24.25 -4.45
N ALA A 420 -5.32 25.48 -4.90
CA ALA A 420 -5.82 26.67 -4.22
C ALA A 420 -7.36 26.67 -4.18
N ASP A 421 -7.90 27.12 -3.04
CA ASP A 421 -9.33 27.11 -2.68
C ASP A 421 -9.99 25.75 -2.47
N TYR A 422 -9.32 24.62 -2.75
CA TYR A 422 -9.96 23.31 -2.66
C TYR A 422 -10.27 22.89 -1.21
N SER A 423 -9.33 23.06 -0.29
CA SER A 423 -9.48 22.63 1.11
C SER A 423 -10.41 23.51 1.96
N GLU A 424 -10.61 24.76 1.57
CA GLU A 424 -11.32 25.79 2.34
C GLU A 424 -12.80 25.93 1.96
N ASN A 425 -13.26 25.26 0.90
CA ASN A 425 -14.58 25.49 0.31
C ASN A 425 -15.32 24.18 0.05
N THR A 426 -16.66 24.26 -0.03
CA THR A 426 -17.45 23.17 -0.61
C THR A 426 -17.09 22.99 -2.08
N PHE A 427 -17.25 21.79 -2.64
CA PHE A 427 -16.85 21.51 -4.02
C PHE A 427 -17.53 22.44 -5.04
N THR A 428 -18.81 22.75 -4.84
CA THR A 428 -19.55 23.69 -5.71
C THR A 428 -19.02 25.11 -5.62
N GLU A 429 -18.64 25.56 -4.43
CA GLU A 429 -18.08 26.91 -4.23
C GLU A 429 -16.65 27.00 -4.75
N TYR A 430 -15.86 25.94 -4.55
CA TYR A 430 -14.54 25.79 -5.16
C TYR A 430 -14.61 25.90 -6.70
N LYS A 431 -15.54 25.21 -7.37
CA LYS A 431 -15.68 25.31 -8.84
C LYS A 431 -15.99 26.73 -9.31
N LYS A 432 -16.79 27.50 -8.55
CA LYS A 432 -17.06 28.91 -8.88
C LYS A 432 -15.80 29.77 -8.77
N LYS A 433 -15.10 29.71 -7.64
CA LYS A 433 -13.83 30.43 -7.43
C LYS A 433 -12.76 30.03 -8.44
N LEU A 434 -12.72 28.75 -8.83
CA LEU A 434 -11.86 28.27 -9.89
C LEU A 434 -12.20 28.90 -11.23
N ALA A 435 -13.49 28.97 -11.60
CA ALA A 435 -13.93 29.60 -12.83
C ALA A 435 -13.57 31.10 -12.89
N GLU A 436 -13.72 31.81 -11.77
CA GLU A 436 -13.32 33.23 -11.65
C GLU A 436 -11.81 33.41 -11.86
N ARG A 437 -10.98 32.58 -11.22
CA ARG A 437 -9.51 32.62 -11.38
C ARG A 437 -9.07 32.28 -12.79
N LEU A 438 -9.67 31.26 -13.40
CA LEU A 438 -9.36 30.87 -14.77
C LEU A 438 -9.79 31.97 -15.77
N ARG A 439 -10.95 32.60 -15.57
CA ARG A 439 -11.39 33.76 -16.38
C ARG A 439 -10.42 34.93 -16.27
N ALA A 440 -9.90 35.21 -15.07
CA ALA A 440 -8.93 36.27 -14.86
C ALA A 440 -7.59 35.98 -15.58
N LYS A 441 -7.18 34.71 -15.66
CA LYS A 441 -5.96 34.28 -16.37
C LYS A 441 -6.14 34.15 -17.87
N LEU A 442 -7.35 33.82 -18.33
CA LEU A 442 -7.69 33.60 -19.73
C LEU A 442 -8.92 34.46 -20.11
N PRO A 443 -8.75 35.79 -20.26
CA PRO A 443 -9.86 36.70 -20.56
C PRO A 443 -10.56 36.39 -21.89
N ASP A 444 -9.80 35.86 -22.85
CA ASP A 444 -10.24 35.56 -24.21
C ASP A 444 -10.84 34.16 -24.38
N ALA A 445 -10.79 33.31 -23.33
CA ALA A 445 -11.34 31.96 -23.39
C ALA A 445 -12.87 32.00 -23.55
N THR A 446 -13.38 31.17 -24.45
CA THR A 446 -14.82 31.00 -24.64
C THR A 446 -15.46 30.36 -23.39
N PRO A 447 -16.78 30.52 -23.18
CA PRO A 447 -17.46 29.87 -22.07
C PRO A 447 -17.30 28.35 -22.04
N THR A 448 -17.22 27.70 -23.21
CA THR A 448 -17.01 26.26 -23.34
C THR A 448 -15.60 25.86 -22.92
N GLU A 449 -14.57 26.52 -23.45
CA GLU A 449 -13.18 26.25 -23.07
C GLU A 449 -12.95 26.47 -21.56
N LEU A 450 -13.54 27.52 -21.00
CA LEU A 450 -13.49 27.78 -19.56
C LEU A 450 -14.19 26.67 -18.76
N GLY A 451 -15.33 26.19 -19.22
CA GLY A 451 -16.05 25.07 -18.62
C GLY A 451 -15.22 23.79 -18.58
N ASP A 452 -14.61 23.42 -19.72
CA ASP A 452 -13.75 22.25 -19.84
C ASP A 452 -12.51 22.33 -18.92
N LEU A 453 -11.90 23.52 -18.82
CA LEU A 453 -10.78 23.75 -17.90
C LEU A 453 -11.19 23.66 -16.43
N VAL A 454 -12.36 24.20 -16.07
CA VAL A 454 -12.91 24.07 -14.72
C VAL A 454 -13.15 22.60 -14.38
N ASP A 455 -13.72 21.83 -15.31
CA ASP A 455 -13.98 20.40 -15.09
C ASP A 455 -12.68 19.62 -14.96
N LYS A 456 -11.71 19.82 -15.85
CA LYS A 456 -10.40 19.16 -15.78
C LYS A 456 -9.66 19.49 -14.48
N ARG A 457 -9.57 20.77 -14.12
CA ARG A 457 -8.81 21.21 -12.92
C ARG A 457 -9.54 20.83 -11.62
N SER A 458 -10.87 20.81 -11.62
CA SER A 458 -11.63 20.35 -10.45
C SER A 458 -11.59 18.83 -10.27
N ASP A 459 -11.57 18.05 -11.36
CA ASP A 459 -11.34 16.59 -11.30
C ASP A 459 -9.96 16.29 -10.70
N PHE A 460 -8.91 16.97 -11.18
CA PHE A 460 -7.56 16.87 -10.60
C PHE A 460 -7.57 17.16 -9.11
N ALA A 461 -8.15 18.30 -8.69
CA ALA A 461 -8.14 18.68 -7.29
C ALA A 461 -8.92 17.70 -6.41
N SER A 462 -10.05 17.17 -6.91
CA SER A 462 -10.87 16.18 -6.19
C SER A 462 -10.11 14.90 -5.85
N LYS A 463 -9.10 14.55 -6.66
CA LYS A 463 -8.30 13.33 -6.50
C LYS A 463 -6.96 13.61 -5.83
N CYS A 464 -6.30 14.74 -6.13
CA CYS A 464 -4.91 14.98 -5.74
C CYS A 464 -4.67 16.12 -4.73
N CYS A 465 -5.71 16.84 -4.31
CA CYS A 465 -5.59 17.94 -3.35
C CYS A 465 -6.06 17.60 -1.92
N SER A 466 -5.93 16.33 -1.51
CA SER A 466 -6.26 15.87 -0.16
C SER A 466 -5.09 15.14 0.50
N ILE A 467 -5.11 15.03 1.83
CA ILE A 467 -4.02 14.39 2.59
C ILE A 467 -3.86 12.87 2.32
N ASN A 468 -4.91 12.22 1.81
CA ASN A 468 -4.92 10.78 1.52
C ASN A 468 -5.07 10.50 0.02
N SER A 469 -4.73 11.47 -0.81
CA SER A 469 -4.74 11.33 -2.26
C SER A 469 -3.92 10.10 -2.73
N PRO A 470 -4.38 9.40 -3.78
CA PRO A 470 -3.80 8.14 -4.23
C PRO A 470 -2.43 8.39 -4.88
N PRO A 471 -1.33 7.83 -4.33
CA PRO A 471 0.02 8.19 -4.75
C PRO A 471 0.35 7.82 -6.20
N LEU A 472 -0.02 6.63 -6.71
CA LEU A 472 0.37 6.23 -8.06
C LEU A 472 -0.38 7.05 -9.12
N TYR A 473 -1.69 7.21 -8.94
CA TYR A 473 -2.49 8.06 -9.82
C TYR A 473 -1.97 9.49 -9.80
N CYS A 474 -1.82 10.10 -8.61
CA CYS A 474 -1.43 11.50 -8.51
C CYS A 474 0.02 11.74 -8.96
N ASP A 475 0.93 10.78 -8.84
CA ASP A 475 2.29 10.92 -9.36
C ASP A 475 2.30 11.29 -10.85
N SER A 476 1.53 10.52 -11.66
CA SER A 476 1.38 10.77 -13.10
C SER A 476 0.60 12.05 -13.42
N GLN A 477 -0.47 12.34 -12.68
CA GLN A 477 -1.30 13.52 -12.91
C GLN A 477 -0.56 14.81 -12.56
N ILE A 478 0.24 14.80 -11.49
CA ILE A 478 1.06 15.94 -11.10
C ILE A 478 2.11 16.23 -12.18
N ASP A 479 2.77 15.22 -12.76
CA ASP A 479 3.74 15.44 -13.85
C ASP A 479 3.09 16.10 -15.07
N ALA A 480 1.89 15.64 -15.44
CA ALA A 480 1.14 16.23 -16.54
C ALA A 480 0.76 17.69 -16.25
N GLU A 481 0.20 17.99 -15.07
CA GLU A 481 -0.19 19.36 -14.70
C GLU A 481 1.01 20.30 -14.49
N MET A 482 2.15 19.79 -14.01
CA MET A 482 3.38 20.58 -13.83
C MET A 482 4.01 21.03 -15.16
N THR A 483 3.76 20.27 -16.23
CA THR A 483 4.24 20.53 -17.60
C THR A 483 3.27 21.42 -18.40
N ASN A 484 1.96 21.24 -18.21
CA ASN A 484 0.90 21.90 -18.98
C ASN A 484 0.74 23.42 -18.74
N VAL A 485 1.48 24.02 -17.80
CA VAL A 485 1.41 25.48 -17.49
C VAL A 485 2.58 26.26 -18.15
N LEU A 486 3.34 25.61 -19.04
CA LEU A 486 4.37 26.25 -19.88
C LEU A 486 3.91 26.45 -21.34
N GLN A 487 2.63 26.25 -21.62
CA GLN A 487 1.95 26.59 -22.88
C GLN A 487 0.69 27.38 -22.54
#